data_AF-A0A7S2QI15-F1
#
_entry.id   AF-A0A7S2QI15-F1
#
_cell.length_a   1.000
_cell.length_b   1.000
_cell.length_c   1.000
_cell.angle_alpha   90.00
_cell.angle_beta   90.00
_cell.angle_gamma   90.00
#
_symmetry.space_group_name_H-M   'P 1'
#
loop_
_entity.id
_entity.type
_entity.pdbx_description
1 polymer ?
#
loop_
_entity_poly.entity_id
_entity_poly.type
_entity_poly.pdbx_seq_one_letter_code
_entity_poly.pdbx_strand_id
1 'polypeptide(L)'
;MKLRRALFPEEGSGGLEQKDLAYWFCPFSVNQHVSICGGFARRSEPERDAVLGEVYALCDCPATKHLDGDLSEMNKFSEMMSKLREDSPDLGHVIAVDENFEIFGRAWCIGEIVQGRRDGLMQRLKLPNAEVVRQRRGVLETLDVRNCQASRAEDREAILAGIPDIAAFNRELRALLLEPGRGLLDRWAESVAEISSYLVVWKPFSRQLSDRLSDGSLESRARLSHFLVIMLLPVVLACCIFSLPYARPDAGLAANVMHVAVMFSCVSLAGWSWVPQLTAVVLGTRLPRRCTVLWPVVAAALTTVPVPIFSAVTGIYPVPFAPMSACVTYMFAIPLLWWLLPVETKRALDFHVRFAGLLITLFSCTTLFCICYPALKTGMQQAKTQDRCVALIFAFLLVRVAYERLSERFSRKFGPDVLPATVFIAELMYQMAMCSFLGSLRDWTVFGTLVSVDVLENLYYLYCFCRQQPGVRTRLSGASTRGRGSGDLEVADASTGGCSAPAFCQSV
;
A
#
# COMPACT_ATOMS: atom_id res chain seq x y z
N MET A 1 -7.71 -28.11 -0.04
CA MET A 1 -8.51 -27.09 -0.78
C MET A 1 -8.12 -25.63 -0.47
N LYS A 2 -7.90 -25.21 0.79
CA LYS A 2 -7.51 -23.81 1.13
C LYS A 2 -6.12 -23.40 0.60
N LEU A 3 -5.14 -24.31 0.58
CA LEU A 3 -3.79 -24.05 0.04
C LEU A 3 -3.81 -23.73 -1.47
N ARG A 4 -4.69 -24.40 -2.23
CA ARG A 4 -4.86 -24.23 -3.68
C ARG A 4 -5.22 -22.79 -4.06
N ARG A 5 -6.23 -22.21 -3.38
CA ARG A 5 -6.64 -20.80 -3.60
C ARG A 5 -5.62 -19.77 -3.13
N ALA A 6 -4.85 -20.08 -2.08
CA ALA A 6 -3.84 -19.16 -1.55
C ALA A 6 -2.58 -19.09 -2.44
N LEU A 7 -2.17 -20.22 -3.00
CA LEU A 7 -1.01 -20.28 -3.91
C LEU A 7 -1.37 -19.80 -5.31
N PHE A 8 -2.62 -19.93 -5.73
CA PHE A 8 -3.07 -19.61 -7.09
C PHE A 8 -4.45 -18.93 -7.03
N PRO A 9 -4.52 -17.60 -6.80
CA PRO A 9 -5.76 -16.87 -7.00
C PRO A 9 -6.16 -17.03 -8.47
N GLU A 10 -7.44 -17.34 -8.71
CA GLU A 10 -7.98 -17.64 -10.04
C GLU A 10 -7.54 -16.55 -11.05
N GLU A 11 -6.57 -16.89 -11.89
CA GLU A 11 -6.24 -16.10 -13.07
C GLU A 11 -7.52 -16.09 -13.92
N GLY A 12 -7.98 -14.88 -14.29
CA GLY A 12 -9.18 -14.63 -15.09
C GLY A 12 -9.04 -15.15 -16.52
N SER A 13 -8.78 -16.44 -16.68
CA SER A 13 -8.77 -17.16 -17.94
C SER A 13 -10.22 -17.51 -18.26
N GLY A 14 -10.76 -16.82 -19.26
CA GLY A 14 -12.03 -17.20 -19.85
C GLY A 14 -11.98 -18.66 -20.31
N GLY A 15 -12.77 -19.52 -19.65
CA GLY A 15 -13.18 -20.83 -20.17
C GLY A 15 -12.10 -21.91 -20.35
N LEU A 16 -10.85 -21.72 -19.90
CA LEU A 16 -9.87 -22.80 -19.88
C LEU A 16 -10.09 -23.65 -18.63
N GLU A 17 -10.50 -24.88 -18.85
CA GLU A 17 -10.66 -25.92 -17.84
C GLU A 17 -9.43 -25.94 -16.90
N GLN A 18 -9.65 -25.60 -15.63
CA GLN A 18 -8.59 -25.46 -14.63
C GLN A 18 -8.01 -26.84 -14.32
N LYS A 19 -6.99 -27.26 -15.08
CA LYS A 19 -6.30 -28.53 -14.85
C LYS A 19 -5.79 -28.61 -13.41
N ASP A 20 -6.05 -29.74 -12.77
CA ASP A 20 -5.47 -30.07 -11.46
C ASP A 20 -3.95 -30.24 -11.63
N LEU A 21 -3.19 -29.19 -11.36
CA LEU A 21 -1.73 -29.22 -11.40
C LEU A 21 -1.17 -29.92 -10.16
N ALA A 22 -0.32 -30.91 -10.38
CA ALA A 22 0.49 -31.52 -9.34
C ALA A 22 1.72 -30.66 -9.06
N TYR A 23 2.13 -30.55 -7.79
CA TYR A 23 3.28 -29.76 -7.40
C TYR A 23 4.22 -30.55 -6.49
N TRP A 24 5.52 -30.44 -6.75
CA TRP A 24 6.54 -30.78 -5.77
C TRP A 24 6.48 -29.79 -4.61
N PHE A 25 6.26 -30.34 -3.41
CA PHE A 25 6.38 -29.63 -2.16
C PHE A 25 7.18 -30.49 -1.19
N CYS A 26 8.46 -30.17 -1.07
CA CYS A 26 9.46 -30.98 -0.39
C CYS A 26 9.03 -31.53 0.99
N PRO A 27 8.43 -30.74 1.90
CA PRO A 27 8.02 -31.25 3.22
C PRO A 27 7.02 -32.42 3.20
N PHE A 28 6.26 -32.58 2.11
CA PHE A 28 5.30 -33.68 1.94
C PHE A 28 5.71 -34.71 0.90
N SER A 29 6.74 -34.41 0.10
CA SER A 29 7.11 -35.27 -1.02
C SER A 29 8.16 -36.29 -0.64
N VAL A 30 8.96 -36.02 0.39
CA VAL A 30 9.84 -37.00 1.05
C VAL A 30 9.40 -37.18 2.49
N ASN A 31 9.58 -38.38 3.07
CA ASN A 31 9.28 -38.65 4.47
C ASN A 31 10.29 -37.95 5.40
N GLN A 32 10.19 -36.63 5.54
CA GLN A 32 11.05 -35.88 6.47
C GLN A 32 10.75 -36.22 7.92
N HIS A 33 9.54 -36.72 8.20
CA HIS A 33 9.07 -37.03 9.54
C HIS A 33 10.02 -38.00 10.26
N VAL A 34 10.43 -39.10 9.62
CA VAL A 34 11.34 -40.08 10.24
C VAL A 34 12.72 -39.49 10.58
N SER A 35 13.09 -38.36 9.98
CA SER A 35 14.37 -37.69 10.26
C SER A 35 14.24 -36.56 11.29
N ILE A 36 13.09 -35.88 11.33
CA ILE A 36 12.87 -34.69 12.19
C ILE A 36 11.95 -34.94 13.39
N CYS A 37 11.31 -36.11 13.51
CA CYS A 37 10.46 -36.45 14.67
C CYS A 37 11.28 -36.47 15.99
N GLY A 38 10.63 -36.32 17.14
CA GLY A 38 11.33 -36.17 18.43
C GLY A 38 11.98 -34.79 18.67
N GLY A 39 11.83 -33.85 17.72
CA GLY A 39 12.19 -32.45 17.85
C GLY A 39 13.34 -31.98 16.97
N PHE A 40 13.29 -30.71 16.60
CA PHE A 40 14.43 -29.97 16.06
C PHE A 40 15.53 -29.93 17.12
N ALA A 41 16.78 -30.20 16.73
CA ALA A 41 17.92 -30.26 17.63
C ALA A 41 17.89 -29.15 18.70
N ARG A 42 18.05 -29.55 19.98
CA ARG A 42 18.20 -28.74 21.20
C ARG A 42 18.46 -27.24 20.96
N ARG A 43 17.45 -26.45 20.64
CA ARG A 43 17.48 -25.01 20.90
C ARG A 43 17.08 -24.82 22.36
N SER A 44 17.73 -23.88 23.04
CA SER A 44 17.47 -23.56 24.45
C SER A 44 16.05 -23.02 24.68
N GLU A 45 15.34 -22.65 23.61
CA GLU A 45 13.98 -22.14 23.66
C GLU A 45 13.05 -22.94 22.74
N PRO A 46 11.83 -23.27 23.19
CA PRO A 46 10.85 -23.96 22.38
C PRO A 46 10.38 -23.07 21.21
N GLU A 47 10.47 -23.60 19.98
CA GLU A 47 9.93 -22.93 18.80
C GLU A 47 8.40 -22.87 18.86
N ARG A 48 7.85 -21.74 18.38
CA ARG A 48 6.41 -21.48 18.36
C ARG A 48 5.88 -21.44 16.95
N ASP A 49 4.66 -21.95 16.78
CA ASP A 49 3.88 -21.84 15.56
C ASP A 49 3.70 -20.35 15.21
N ALA A 50 4.13 -19.96 14.01
CA ALA A 50 4.09 -18.56 13.58
C ALA A 50 2.66 -18.03 13.35
N VAL A 51 1.67 -18.92 13.25
CA VAL A 51 0.24 -18.62 13.04
C VAL A 51 -0.53 -18.66 14.36
N LEU A 52 -0.31 -19.68 15.19
CA LEU A 52 -1.04 -19.92 16.44
C LEU A 52 -0.34 -19.32 17.67
N GLY A 53 0.97 -19.11 17.61
CA GLY A 53 1.80 -18.66 18.74
C GLY A 53 2.06 -19.74 19.81
N GLU A 54 1.54 -20.95 19.61
CA GLU A 54 1.69 -22.09 20.50
C GLU A 54 3.05 -22.76 20.30
N VAL A 55 3.59 -23.39 21.36
CA VAL A 55 4.82 -24.17 21.24
C VAL A 55 4.55 -25.42 20.39
N TYR A 56 5.41 -25.72 19.42
CA TYR A 56 5.25 -26.94 18.63
C TYR A 56 5.31 -28.17 19.52
N ALA A 57 4.26 -29.01 19.45
CA ALA A 57 4.27 -30.31 20.10
C ALA A 57 5.37 -31.17 19.46
N LEU A 58 6.24 -31.74 20.30
CA LEU A 58 7.24 -32.69 19.84
C LEU A 58 6.54 -34.00 19.49
N CYS A 59 6.85 -34.55 18.33
CA CYS A 59 6.36 -35.87 17.96
C CYS A 59 7.04 -36.94 18.81
N ASP A 60 6.25 -37.79 19.45
CA ASP A 60 6.63 -38.90 20.32
C ASP A 60 6.57 -40.27 19.62
N CYS A 61 6.49 -40.29 18.29
CA CYS A 61 6.38 -41.55 17.56
C CYS A 61 7.61 -42.46 17.79
N PRO A 62 7.43 -43.79 17.84
CA PRO A 62 8.52 -44.74 18.00
C PRO A 62 9.25 -45.04 16.68
N ALA A 63 9.06 -44.21 15.64
CA ALA A 63 9.61 -44.46 14.32
C ALA A 63 11.16 -44.49 14.36
N THR A 64 11.76 -45.49 13.73
CA THR A 64 13.21 -45.56 13.60
C THR A 64 13.70 -44.47 12.65
N LYS A 65 14.73 -43.71 13.09
CA LYS A 65 15.29 -42.63 12.30
C LYS A 65 16.30 -43.15 11.29
N HIS A 66 16.03 -42.91 10.00
CA HIS A 66 16.95 -43.23 8.91
C HIS A 66 17.56 -41.93 8.40
N LEU A 67 18.69 -41.53 8.99
CA LEU A 67 19.32 -40.26 8.68
C LEU A 67 20.28 -40.34 7.48
N ASP A 68 20.69 -41.55 7.10
CA ASP A 68 21.61 -41.85 6.00
C ASP A 68 21.33 -43.25 5.40
N GLY A 69 22.10 -43.60 4.37
CA GLY A 69 22.02 -44.90 3.68
C GLY A 69 20.77 -45.09 2.80
N ASP A 70 20.55 -46.33 2.38
CA ASP A 70 19.50 -46.69 1.41
C ASP A 70 18.07 -46.56 1.97
N LEU A 71 17.93 -46.50 3.29
CA LEU A 71 16.63 -46.35 3.96
C LEU A 71 16.26 -44.89 4.22
N SER A 72 17.20 -43.95 4.06
CA SER A 72 16.88 -42.53 4.10
C SER A 72 16.13 -42.15 2.83
N GLU A 73 15.02 -41.42 2.96
CA GLU A 73 14.33 -40.81 1.81
C GLU A 73 14.88 -39.42 1.50
N MET A 74 15.55 -38.78 2.47
CA MET A 74 16.04 -37.40 2.32
C MET A 74 17.19 -37.28 1.32
N ASN A 75 17.99 -38.34 1.14
CA ASN A 75 19.05 -38.37 0.11
C ASN A 75 18.53 -38.72 -1.29
N LYS A 76 17.22 -39.00 -1.46
CA LYS A 76 16.60 -39.41 -2.74
C LYS A 76 15.76 -38.32 -3.40
N PHE A 77 15.80 -37.09 -2.89
CA PHE A 77 14.96 -36.01 -3.41
C PHE A 77 15.16 -35.80 -4.92
N SER A 78 16.40 -35.85 -5.42
CA SER A 78 16.68 -35.68 -6.85
C SER A 78 16.05 -36.77 -7.70
N GLU A 79 16.25 -38.04 -7.32
CA GLU A 79 15.66 -39.18 -8.02
C GLU A 79 14.14 -39.12 -8.02
N MET A 80 13.55 -38.72 -6.88
CA MET A 80 12.11 -38.60 -6.74
C MET A 80 11.53 -37.46 -7.59
N MET A 81 12.20 -36.30 -7.64
CA MET A 81 11.79 -35.19 -8.50
C MET A 81 11.83 -35.58 -9.98
N SER A 82 12.91 -36.23 -10.41
CA SER A 82 13.04 -36.71 -11.79
C SER A 82 11.97 -37.77 -12.10
N LYS A 83 11.77 -38.74 -11.22
CA LYS A 83 10.77 -39.79 -11.40
C LYS A 83 9.34 -39.24 -11.48
N LEU A 84 8.98 -38.33 -10.57
CA LEU A 84 7.66 -37.70 -10.59
C LEU A 84 7.46 -36.85 -11.84
N ARG A 85 8.51 -36.26 -12.40
CA ARG A 85 8.43 -35.51 -13.67
C ARG A 85 8.24 -36.40 -14.89
N GLU A 86 8.83 -37.59 -14.87
CA GLU A 86 8.57 -38.62 -15.88
C GLU A 86 7.10 -39.07 -15.83
N ASP A 87 6.61 -39.34 -14.61
CA ASP A 87 5.25 -39.85 -14.40
C ASP A 87 4.18 -38.77 -14.58
N SER A 88 4.53 -37.50 -14.31
CA SER A 88 3.63 -36.35 -14.40
C SER A 88 4.33 -35.20 -15.16
N PRO A 89 4.14 -35.11 -16.49
CA PRO A 89 4.84 -34.11 -17.27
C PRO A 89 4.52 -32.65 -16.93
N ASP A 90 3.34 -32.42 -16.34
CA ASP A 90 2.87 -31.12 -15.90
C ASP A 90 3.26 -30.80 -14.43
N LEU A 91 4.14 -31.59 -13.81
CA LEU A 91 4.59 -31.38 -12.44
C LEU A 91 5.25 -30.00 -12.28
N GLY A 92 4.66 -29.17 -11.43
CA GLY A 92 5.22 -27.88 -11.05
C GLY A 92 6.10 -27.97 -9.81
N HIS A 93 6.89 -26.93 -9.57
CA HIS A 93 7.69 -26.78 -8.35
C HIS A 93 7.45 -25.40 -7.75
N VAL A 94 6.89 -25.34 -6.54
CA VAL A 94 6.62 -24.08 -5.84
C VAL A 94 7.73 -23.80 -4.83
N ILE A 95 8.38 -22.65 -4.96
CA ILE A 95 9.44 -22.20 -4.06
C ILE A 95 8.87 -21.08 -3.19
N ALA A 96 8.51 -21.41 -1.96
CA ALA A 96 8.02 -20.44 -0.98
C ALA A 96 9.19 -19.85 -0.19
N VAL A 97 9.31 -18.53 -0.20
CA VAL A 97 10.43 -17.79 0.40
C VAL A 97 9.91 -16.94 1.55
N ASP A 98 10.61 -16.96 2.68
CA ASP A 98 10.35 -16.13 3.85
C ASP A 98 10.90 -14.68 3.68
N GLU A 99 10.63 -13.79 4.65
CA GLU A 99 11.09 -12.39 4.60
C GLU A 99 12.61 -12.22 4.72
N ASN A 100 13.30 -13.21 5.28
CA ASN A 100 14.74 -13.19 5.49
C ASN A 100 15.53 -13.93 4.41
N PHE A 101 14.85 -14.55 3.44
CA PHE A 101 15.47 -15.34 2.39
C PHE A 101 16.24 -16.55 2.96
N GLU A 102 15.83 -17.05 4.13
CA GLU A 102 16.51 -18.15 4.83
C GLU A 102 16.53 -19.44 4.00
N ILE A 103 15.50 -19.69 3.19
CA ILE A 103 15.48 -20.85 2.29
C ILE A 103 16.70 -20.89 1.35
N PHE A 104 17.21 -19.73 0.91
CA PHE A 104 18.39 -19.68 0.05
C PHE A 104 19.68 -19.91 0.83
N GLY A 105 19.65 -19.78 2.15
CA GLY A 105 20.75 -20.18 3.03
C GLY A 105 20.78 -21.67 3.35
N ARG A 106 19.84 -22.49 2.83
CA ARG A 106 19.75 -23.93 3.13
C ARG A 106 20.23 -24.77 1.95
N ALA A 107 21.27 -25.58 2.17
CA ALA A 107 21.95 -26.32 1.11
C ALA A 107 21.01 -27.28 0.35
N TRP A 108 20.15 -28.00 1.09
CA TRP A 108 19.13 -28.89 0.51
C TRP A 108 18.14 -28.14 -0.39
N CYS A 109 17.61 -27.01 0.08
CA CYS A 109 16.65 -26.22 -0.70
C CYS A 109 17.28 -25.69 -1.99
N ILE A 110 18.54 -25.25 -1.94
CA ILE A 110 19.29 -24.82 -3.13
C ILE A 110 19.48 -25.98 -4.12
N GLY A 111 19.82 -27.17 -3.62
CA GLY A 111 19.92 -28.39 -4.42
C GLY A 111 18.62 -28.69 -5.16
N GLU A 112 17.48 -28.67 -4.47
CA GLU A 112 16.15 -28.89 -5.06
C GLU A 112 15.76 -27.84 -6.09
N ILE A 113 16.08 -26.58 -5.83
CA ILE A 113 15.80 -25.48 -6.78
C ILE A 113 16.58 -25.70 -8.08
N VAL A 114 17.85 -26.06 -8.01
CA VAL A 114 18.62 -26.32 -9.25
C VAL A 114 18.20 -27.63 -9.90
N GLN A 115 17.95 -28.68 -9.13
CA GLN A 115 17.49 -29.97 -9.66
C GLN A 115 16.16 -29.82 -10.41
N GLY A 116 15.18 -29.10 -9.83
CA GLY A 116 13.92 -28.84 -10.51
C GLY A 116 14.07 -28.08 -11.84
N ARG A 117 15.08 -27.20 -11.96
CA ARG A 117 15.40 -26.54 -13.23
C ARG A 117 15.97 -27.52 -14.26
N ARG A 118 16.85 -28.42 -13.83
CA ARG A 118 17.47 -29.45 -14.69
C ARG A 118 16.46 -30.46 -15.21
N ASP A 119 15.50 -30.84 -14.36
CA ASP A 119 14.40 -31.74 -14.71
C ASP A 119 13.30 -31.04 -15.53
N GLY A 120 13.46 -29.74 -15.81
CA GLY A 120 12.48 -28.99 -16.60
C GLY A 120 11.14 -28.80 -15.87
N LEU A 121 11.13 -28.78 -14.53
CA LEU A 121 9.92 -28.46 -13.76
C LEU A 121 9.53 -27.00 -13.95
N MET A 122 8.23 -26.74 -14.05
CA MET A 122 7.72 -25.38 -14.02
C MET A 122 7.88 -24.80 -12.61
N GLN A 123 8.95 -24.03 -12.41
CA GLN A 123 9.23 -23.39 -11.13
C GLN A 123 8.47 -22.07 -10.96
N ARG A 124 7.79 -21.92 -9.82
CA ARG A 124 7.08 -20.70 -9.43
C ARG A 124 7.55 -20.24 -8.06
N LEU A 125 8.09 -19.02 -8.02
CA LEU A 125 8.52 -18.38 -6.78
C LEU A 125 7.31 -17.74 -6.09
N LYS A 126 7.24 -17.85 -4.76
CA LYS A 126 6.23 -17.19 -3.92
C LYS A 126 6.95 -16.42 -2.82
N LEU A 127 6.75 -15.10 -2.84
CA LEU A 127 7.35 -14.16 -1.92
C LEU A 127 6.26 -13.41 -1.14
N PRO A 128 6.54 -12.91 0.07
CA PRO A 128 5.57 -12.18 0.87
C PRO A 128 5.13 -10.88 0.21
N ASN A 129 6.07 -10.12 -0.35
CA ASN A 129 5.83 -8.87 -1.07
C ASN A 129 7.07 -8.42 -1.86
N ALA A 130 6.91 -7.39 -2.70
CA ALA A 130 7.98 -6.91 -3.60
C ALA A 130 9.06 -6.09 -2.86
N GLU A 131 8.76 -5.63 -1.65
CA GLU A 131 9.72 -4.89 -0.82
C GLU A 131 10.85 -5.81 -0.36
N VAL A 132 10.52 -7.04 0.05
CA VAL A 132 11.49 -8.05 0.48
C VAL A 132 12.54 -8.29 -0.59
N VAL A 133 12.11 -8.45 -1.86
CA VAL A 133 13.04 -8.63 -2.99
C VAL A 133 14.00 -7.46 -3.11
N ARG A 134 13.50 -6.22 -3.03
CA ARG A 134 14.34 -5.02 -3.18
C ARG A 134 15.37 -4.91 -2.05
N GLN A 135 14.97 -5.22 -0.82
CA GLN A 135 15.83 -5.14 0.36
C GLN A 135 16.86 -6.27 0.41
N ARG A 136 16.51 -7.45 -0.10
CA ARG A 136 17.34 -8.66 -0.02
C ARG A 136 18.02 -9.04 -1.34
N ARG A 137 17.90 -8.24 -2.41
CA ARG A 137 18.50 -8.54 -3.72
C ARG A 137 20.00 -8.85 -3.64
N GLY A 138 20.75 -8.08 -2.84
CA GLY A 138 22.19 -8.29 -2.65
C GLY A 138 22.55 -9.66 -2.03
N VAL A 139 21.65 -10.26 -1.23
CA VAL A 139 21.84 -11.61 -0.69
C VAL A 139 21.85 -12.63 -1.83
N LEU A 140 21.00 -12.45 -2.84
CA LEU A 140 20.90 -13.37 -3.98
C LEU A 140 22.06 -13.19 -4.97
N GLU A 141 22.57 -11.97 -5.11
CA GLU A 141 23.72 -11.67 -5.97
C GLU A 141 25.01 -12.32 -5.45
N THR A 142 25.12 -12.42 -4.12
CA THR A 142 26.27 -13.03 -3.42
C THR A 142 26.05 -14.49 -3.04
N LEU A 143 24.91 -15.08 -3.43
CA LEU A 143 24.51 -16.43 -3.06
C LEU A 143 25.54 -17.46 -3.54
N ASP A 144 26.04 -18.28 -2.63
CA ASP A 144 27.00 -19.34 -2.89
C ASP A 144 26.60 -20.58 -2.07
N VAL A 145 26.45 -21.72 -2.75
CA VAL A 145 26.08 -22.99 -2.11
C VAL A 145 27.07 -23.42 -1.02
N ARG A 146 28.35 -23.02 -1.12
CA ARG A 146 29.36 -23.28 -0.09
C ARG A 146 29.02 -22.60 1.23
N ASN A 147 28.34 -21.45 1.19
CA ASN A 147 27.96 -20.70 2.38
C ASN A 147 26.61 -21.13 2.95
N CYS A 148 25.93 -22.07 2.30
CA CYS A 148 24.67 -22.61 2.79
C CYS A 148 24.87 -23.53 4.00
N GLN A 149 23.83 -23.58 4.83
CA GLN A 149 23.76 -24.35 6.06
C GLN A 149 22.90 -25.61 5.84
N ALA A 150 23.19 -26.63 6.64
CA ALA A 150 22.34 -27.80 6.82
C ALA A 150 22.26 -28.07 8.33
N SER A 151 21.22 -28.80 8.76
CA SER A 151 21.04 -29.14 10.18
C SER A 151 22.18 -30.02 10.71
N ARG A 152 22.82 -30.78 9.82
CA ARG A 152 24.00 -31.60 10.08
C ARG A 152 25.13 -31.17 9.13
N ALA A 153 26.37 -31.19 9.60
CA ALA A 153 27.50 -30.77 8.77
C ALA A 153 27.76 -31.77 7.63
N GLU A 154 27.56 -33.06 7.91
CA GLU A 154 27.70 -34.18 6.99
C GLU A 154 26.75 -34.05 5.79
N ASP A 155 25.53 -33.58 6.01
CA ASP A 155 24.55 -33.32 4.95
C ASP A 155 25.06 -32.25 3.98
N ARG A 156 25.63 -31.15 4.50
CA ARG A 156 26.21 -30.09 3.67
C ARG A 156 27.39 -30.63 2.87
N GLU A 157 28.25 -31.43 3.48
CA GLU A 157 29.39 -32.04 2.79
C GLU A 157 28.95 -33.00 1.69
N ALA A 158 27.94 -33.84 1.95
CA ALA A 158 27.37 -34.76 0.97
C ALA A 158 26.77 -34.01 -0.23
N ILE A 159 26.01 -32.93 0.02
CA ILE A 159 25.45 -32.08 -1.06
C ILE A 159 26.57 -31.44 -1.87
N LEU A 160 27.59 -30.87 -1.21
CA LEU A 160 28.71 -30.22 -1.90
C LEU A 160 29.54 -31.22 -2.71
N ALA A 161 29.74 -32.43 -2.19
CA ALA A 161 30.43 -33.51 -2.89
C ALA A 161 29.65 -34.00 -4.14
N GLY A 162 28.31 -33.92 -4.09
CA GLY A 162 27.44 -34.24 -5.22
C GLY A 162 27.44 -33.20 -6.34
N ILE A 163 28.09 -32.04 -6.16
CA ILE A 163 28.17 -30.96 -7.16
C ILE A 163 29.53 -31.03 -7.89
N PRO A 164 29.58 -31.45 -9.16
CA PRO A 164 30.86 -31.64 -9.87
C PRO A 164 31.65 -30.33 -10.06
N ASP A 165 30.96 -29.22 -10.35
CA ASP A 165 31.53 -27.89 -10.46
C ASP A 165 30.67 -26.89 -9.70
N ILE A 166 31.13 -26.54 -8.49
CA ILE A 166 30.43 -25.61 -7.61
C ILE A 166 30.35 -24.20 -8.23
N ALA A 167 31.36 -23.78 -9.00
CA ALA A 167 31.34 -22.46 -9.62
C ALA A 167 30.29 -22.41 -10.74
N ALA A 168 30.19 -23.44 -11.57
CA ALA A 168 29.12 -23.57 -12.56
C ALA A 168 27.74 -23.62 -11.91
N PHE A 169 27.59 -24.42 -10.83
CA PHE A 169 26.35 -24.52 -10.08
C PHE A 169 25.90 -23.15 -9.54
N ASN A 170 26.80 -22.37 -8.94
CA ASN A 170 26.47 -21.04 -8.43
C ASN A 170 26.09 -20.05 -9.56
N ARG A 171 26.74 -20.14 -10.73
CA ARG A 171 26.34 -19.35 -11.91
C ARG A 171 24.93 -19.73 -12.38
N GLU A 172 24.64 -21.02 -12.47
CA GLU A 172 23.33 -21.55 -12.86
C GLU A 172 22.24 -21.09 -11.88
N LEU A 173 22.49 -21.21 -10.57
CA LEU A 173 21.58 -20.77 -9.51
C LEU A 173 21.29 -19.27 -9.60
N ARG A 174 22.32 -18.44 -9.75
CA ARG A 174 22.14 -16.98 -9.88
C ARG A 174 21.41 -16.62 -11.17
N ALA A 175 21.72 -17.26 -12.29
CA ALA A 175 20.97 -17.05 -13.53
C ALA A 175 19.49 -17.46 -13.35
N LEU A 176 19.21 -18.61 -12.76
CA LEU A 176 17.85 -19.07 -12.47
C LEU A 176 17.05 -18.06 -11.64
N LEU A 177 17.67 -17.42 -10.65
CA LEU A 177 17.00 -16.47 -9.77
C LEU A 177 16.91 -15.05 -10.35
N LEU A 178 18.00 -14.55 -10.95
CA LEU A 178 18.26 -13.13 -11.21
C LEU A 178 18.41 -12.76 -12.70
N GLU A 179 18.42 -13.72 -13.63
CA GLU A 179 18.59 -13.41 -15.06
C GLU A 179 17.49 -12.43 -15.54
N PRO A 180 17.86 -11.26 -16.10
CA PRO A 180 16.89 -10.28 -16.54
C PRO A 180 15.88 -10.84 -17.54
N GLY A 181 14.58 -10.71 -17.25
CA GLY A 181 13.46 -11.17 -18.08
C GLY A 181 13.24 -12.69 -18.15
N ARG A 182 14.04 -13.50 -17.45
CA ARG A 182 13.92 -14.97 -17.44
C ARG A 182 14.02 -15.60 -16.06
N GLY A 183 14.64 -14.90 -15.13
CA GLY A 183 14.81 -15.31 -13.74
C GLY A 183 13.48 -15.50 -13.02
N LEU A 184 13.51 -16.28 -11.95
CA LEU A 184 12.34 -16.53 -11.12
C LEU A 184 11.81 -15.25 -10.46
N LEU A 185 12.68 -14.30 -10.11
CA LEU A 185 12.28 -13.03 -9.52
C LEU A 185 11.58 -12.11 -10.52
N ASP A 186 12.12 -12.01 -11.73
CA ASP A 186 11.53 -11.13 -12.76
C ASP A 186 10.16 -11.65 -13.18
N ARG A 187 10.02 -12.96 -13.42
CA ARG A 187 8.70 -13.57 -13.70
C ARG A 187 7.71 -13.39 -12.55
N TRP A 188 8.18 -13.50 -11.31
CA TRP A 188 7.33 -13.19 -10.15
C TRP A 188 6.94 -11.71 -10.13
N ALA A 189 7.88 -10.79 -10.36
CA ALA A 189 7.63 -9.36 -10.37
C ALA A 189 6.65 -8.97 -11.50
N GLU A 190 6.76 -9.58 -12.68
CA GLU A 190 5.82 -9.43 -13.79
C GLU A 190 4.42 -9.91 -13.41
N SER A 191 4.30 -11.09 -12.78
CA SER A 191 2.99 -11.61 -12.35
C SER A 191 2.31 -10.72 -11.31
N VAL A 192 3.10 -10.13 -10.39
CA VAL A 192 2.58 -9.18 -9.41
C VAL A 192 2.24 -7.85 -10.06
N ALA A 193 3.09 -7.37 -10.98
CA ALA A 193 2.88 -6.15 -11.72
C ALA A 193 1.59 -6.24 -12.55
N GLU A 194 1.35 -7.36 -13.21
CA GLU A 194 0.15 -7.64 -14.00
C GLU A 194 -1.11 -7.53 -13.14
N ILE A 195 -1.20 -8.27 -12.02
CA ILE A 195 -2.36 -8.20 -11.11
C ILE A 195 -2.54 -6.79 -10.54
N SER A 196 -1.44 -6.15 -10.14
CA SER A 196 -1.47 -4.77 -9.62
C SER A 196 -1.77 -3.72 -10.69
N SER A 197 -1.65 -4.05 -11.98
CA SER A 197 -1.94 -3.13 -13.08
C SER A 197 -3.43 -3.03 -13.37
N TYR A 198 -4.21 -4.07 -13.03
CA TYR A 198 -5.66 -4.07 -13.19
C TYR A 198 -6.37 -3.40 -12.02
N LEU A 199 -5.81 -3.49 -10.82
CA LEU A 199 -6.41 -2.97 -9.59
C LEU A 199 -5.65 -1.75 -9.09
N VAL A 200 -6.35 -0.66 -8.78
CA VAL A 200 -5.76 0.42 -7.97
C VAL A 200 -5.54 -0.16 -6.58
N VAL A 201 -4.31 -0.62 -6.32
CA VAL A 201 -3.92 -1.09 -4.99
C VAL A 201 -3.58 0.14 -4.17
N TRP A 202 -4.45 0.46 -3.21
CA TRP A 202 -4.18 1.51 -2.24
C TRP A 202 -2.82 1.23 -1.59
N LYS A 203 -1.89 2.18 -1.55
CA LYS A 203 -0.61 1.95 -0.86
C LYS A 203 -0.74 2.53 0.54
N PRO A 204 -0.28 1.82 1.59
CA PRO A 204 -0.26 2.40 2.91
C PRO A 204 0.65 3.64 2.89
N PHE A 205 0.38 4.58 3.79
CA PHE A 205 1.32 5.68 4.04
C PHE A 205 2.72 5.13 4.30
N SER A 206 3.73 5.89 3.89
CA SER A 206 5.12 5.54 4.16
C SER A 206 5.32 5.26 5.64
N ARG A 207 6.22 4.31 5.98
CA ARG A 207 6.56 4.04 7.40
C ARG A 207 6.94 5.32 8.11
N GLN A 208 7.67 6.22 7.46
CA GLN A 208 8.05 7.51 8.05
C GLN A 208 6.83 8.37 8.42
N LEU A 209 5.81 8.44 7.58
CA LEU A 209 4.58 9.17 7.89
C LEU A 209 3.75 8.44 8.94
N SER A 210 3.63 7.11 8.83
CA SER A 210 2.96 6.27 9.82
C SER A 210 3.59 6.42 11.20
N ASP A 211 4.91 6.36 11.30
CA ASP A 211 5.67 6.52 12.52
C ASP A 211 5.42 7.91 13.11
N ARG A 212 5.51 8.96 12.28
CA ARG A 212 5.19 10.35 12.67
C ARG A 212 3.76 10.52 13.18
N LEU A 213 2.79 9.75 12.67
CA LEU A 213 1.40 9.75 13.13
C LEU A 213 1.24 8.94 14.42
N SER A 214 1.97 7.83 14.55
CA SER A 214 1.90 6.89 15.66
C SER A 214 2.66 7.32 16.92
N ASP A 215 3.59 8.29 16.81
CA ASP A 215 4.51 8.73 17.87
C ASP A 215 3.83 9.33 19.12
N GLY A 216 2.51 9.24 19.26
CA GLY A 216 1.77 9.37 20.53
C GLY A 216 1.85 10.72 21.28
N SER A 217 2.66 11.66 20.82
CA SER A 217 2.86 12.95 21.47
C SER A 217 1.56 13.75 21.53
N LEU A 218 1.49 14.76 22.41
CA LEU A 218 0.39 15.74 22.46
C LEU A 218 0.08 16.34 21.07
N GLU A 219 1.09 16.38 20.21
CA GLU A 219 0.97 16.80 18.82
C GLU A 219 0.23 15.77 17.94
N SER A 220 0.32 14.48 18.24
CA SER A 220 -0.46 13.41 17.58
C SER A 220 -1.95 13.51 17.90
N ARG A 221 -2.34 13.97 19.09
CA ARG A 221 -3.75 14.25 19.42
C ARG A 221 -4.30 15.43 18.62
N ALA A 222 -3.50 16.48 18.46
CA ALA A 222 -3.86 17.58 17.56
C ALA A 222 -4.02 17.04 16.13
N ARG A 223 -3.11 16.21 15.62
CA ARG A 223 -3.22 15.62 14.27
C ARG A 223 -4.41 14.68 14.10
N LEU A 224 -4.77 13.90 15.12
CA LEU A 224 -6.00 13.10 15.11
C LEU A 224 -7.24 13.99 15.05
N SER A 225 -7.27 15.11 15.78
CA SER A 225 -8.37 16.07 15.65
C SER A 225 -8.45 16.69 14.27
N HIS A 226 -7.31 16.98 13.62
CA HIS A 226 -7.29 17.42 12.23
C HIS A 226 -7.83 16.33 11.30
N PHE A 227 -7.44 15.07 11.49
CA PHE A 227 -7.93 13.95 10.69
C PHE A 227 -9.44 13.72 10.88
N LEU A 228 -9.94 13.81 12.12
CA LEU A 228 -11.36 13.75 12.41
C LEU A 228 -12.12 14.92 11.80
N VAL A 229 -11.56 16.14 11.83
CA VAL A 229 -12.13 17.29 11.11
C VAL A 229 -12.16 17.01 9.62
N ILE A 230 -11.08 16.51 9.02
CA ILE A 230 -11.03 16.15 7.60
C ILE A 230 -12.09 15.09 7.24
N MET A 231 -12.33 14.11 8.12
CA MET A 231 -13.29 13.02 7.88
C MET A 231 -14.75 13.45 8.11
N LEU A 232 -15.00 14.23 9.17
CA LEU A 232 -16.34 14.62 9.60
C LEU A 232 -16.83 15.89 8.93
N LEU A 233 -15.94 16.86 8.63
CA LEU A 233 -16.30 18.11 7.98
C LEU A 233 -17.05 17.85 6.66
N PRO A 234 -16.61 16.96 5.76
CA PRO A 234 -17.37 16.58 4.56
C PRO A 234 -18.80 16.14 4.82
N VAL A 235 -18.98 15.28 5.82
CA VAL A 235 -20.29 14.72 6.18
C VAL A 235 -21.17 15.82 6.74
N VAL A 236 -20.62 16.66 7.62
CA VAL A 236 -21.31 17.83 8.17
C VAL A 236 -21.66 18.81 7.06
N LEU A 237 -20.75 19.10 6.14
CA LEU A 237 -20.98 19.98 5.00
C LEU A 237 -22.08 19.44 4.08
N ALA A 238 -22.05 18.14 3.77
CA ALA A 238 -23.11 17.49 3.01
C ALA A 238 -24.46 17.55 3.74
N CYS A 239 -24.49 17.26 5.05
CA CYS A 239 -25.69 17.38 5.88
C CYS A 239 -26.21 18.82 5.92
N CYS A 240 -25.32 19.82 6.00
CA CYS A 240 -25.69 21.23 5.96
C CYS A 240 -26.32 21.63 4.61
N ILE A 241 -25.80 21.10 3.49
CA ILE A 241 -26.39 21.30 2.15
C ILE A 241 -27.82 20.76 2.09
N PHE A 242 -28.09 19.61 2.72
CA PHE A 242 -29.44 19.04 2.77
C PHE A 242 -30.37 19.71 3.81
N SER A 243 -29.81 20.23 4.90
CA SER A 243 -30.58 20.76 6.03
C SER A 243 -30.89 22.25 5.90
N LEU A 244 -30.10 23.00 5.13
CA LEU A 244 -30.35 24.41 4.89
C LEU A 244 -31.29 24.55 3.69
N PRO A 245 -32.43 25.24 3.83
CA PRO A 245 -33.31 25.49 2.71
C PRO A 245 -32.51 26.26 1.66
N TYR A 246 -32.20 25.60 0.54
CA TYR A 246 -31.67 26.26 -0.64
C TYR A 246 -32.72 27.28 -1.07
N ALA A 247 -32.54 28.51 -0.62
CA ALA A 247 -33.39 29.60 -1.02
C ALA A 247 -33.26 29.71 -2.54
N ARG A 248 -34.41 29.77 -3.21
CA ARG A 248 -34.42 29.86 -4.66
C ARG A 248 -33.69 31.14 -5.08
N PRO A 249 -33.02 31.17 -6.25
CA PRO A 249 -32.24 32.34 -6.69
C PRO A 249 -33.05 33.65 -6.76
N ASP A 250 -34.36 33.52 -6.92
CA ASP A 250 -35.39 34.55 -6.95
C ASP A 250 -35.90 34.99 -5.56
N ALA A 251 -35.43 34.36 -4.47
CA ALA A 251 -35.85 34.68 -3.09
C ALA A 251 -35.25 35.99 -2.54
N GLY A 252 -34.56 36.77 -3.38
CA GLY A 252 -34.05 38.10 -3.07
C GLY A 252 -32.62 38.13 -2.50
N LEU A 253 -32.12 39.36 -2.28
CA LEU A 253 -30.72 39.60 -1.88
C LEU A 253 -30.33 38.89 -0.57
N ALA A 254 -31.22 38.82 0.42
CA ALA A 254 -30.95 38.19 1.71
C ALA A 254 -30.68 36.68 1.56
N ALA A 255 -31.48 35.98 0.74
CA ALA A 255 -31.26 34.59 0.39
C ALA A 255 -29.92 34.37 -0.32
N ASN A 256 -29.58 35.27 -1.23
CA ASN A 256 -28.34 35.21 -2.00
C ASN A 256 -27.11 35.41 -1.10
N VAL A 257 -27.18 36.37 -0.17
CA VAL A 257 -26.15 36.62 0.86
C VAL A 257 -26.00 35.42 1.77
N MET A 258 -27.11 34.82 2.23
CA MET A 258 -27.05 33.63 3.10
C MET A 258 -26.42 32.44 2.38
N HIS A 259 -26.76 32.20 1.12
CA HIS A 259 -26.16 31.12 0.35
C HIS A 259 -24.67 31.37 0.06
N VAL A 260 -24.27 32.62 -0.23
CA VAL A 260 -22.84 32.97 -0.34
C VAL A 260 -22.13 32.74 1.00
N ALA A 261 -22.68 33.26 2.10
CA ALA A 261 -22.10 33.16 3.43
C ALA A 261 -21.96 31.70 3.89
N VAL A 262 -22.91 30.82 3.55
CA VAL A 262 -22.86 29.41 3.91
C VAL A 262 -21.95 28.64 2.95
N MET A 263 -22.25 28.60 1.65
CA MET A 263 -21.55 27.72 0.71
C MET A 263 -20.10 28.12 0.52
N PHE A 264 -19.79 29.42 0.41
CA PHE A 264 -18.40 29.84 0.27
C PHE A 264 -17.62 29.64 1.56
N SER A 265 -18.21 29.88 2.74
CA SER A 265 -17.52 29.57 4.00
C SER A 265 -17.23 28.07 4.11
N CYS A 266 -18.15 27.22 3.64
CA CYS A 266 -17.93 25.77 3.62
C CYS A 266 -16.78 25.37 2.69
N VAL A 267 -16.76 25.89 1.45
CA VAL A 267 -15.66 25.67 0.50
C VAL A 267 -14.34 26.24 1.03
N SER A 268 -14.38 27.41 1.65
CA SER A 268 -13.20 28.04 2.23
C SER A 268 -12.68 27.32 3.47
N LEU A 269 -13.55 26.77 4.32
CA LEU A 269 -13.18 25.92 5.45
C LEU A 269 -12.60 24.57 4.98
N ALA A 270 -13.15 23.99 3.91
CA ALA A 270 -12.57 22.81 3.27
C ALA A 270 -11.17 23.11 2.73
N GLY A 271 -11.00 24.20 1.98
CA GLY A 271 -9.70 24.66 1.50
C GLY A 271 -8.73 25.00 2.63
N TRP A 272 -9.24 25.58 3.74
CA TRP A 272 -8.45 25.94 4.91
C TRP A 272 -7.87 24.72 5.64
N SER A 273 -8.71 23.74 5.92
CA SER A 273 -8.30 22.53 6.62
C SER A 273 -7.29 21.75 5.77
N TRP A 274 -7.58 21.61 4.47
CA TRP A 274 -6.86 20.69 3.61
C TRP A 274 -5.57 21.21 3.01
N VAL A 275 -5.56 22.39 2.37
CA VAL A 275 -4.43 22.80 1.52
C VAL A 275 -3.13 22.86 2.31
N PRO A 276 -3.13 23.37 3.55
CA PRO A 276 -1.95 23.30 4.39
C PRO A 276 -1.54 21.87 4.74
N GLN A 277 -2.48 20.95 4.97
CA GLN A 277 -2.15 19.56 5.30
C GLN A 277 -1.57 18.81 4.10
N LEU A 278 -2.20 18.92 2.92
CA LEU A 278 -1.66 18.35 1.69
C LEU A 278 -0.26 18.92 1.41
N THR A 279 -0.10 20.23 1.56
CA THR A 279 1.18 20.91 1.37
C THR A 279 2.22 20.39 2.36
N ALA A 280 1.86 20.20 3.63
CA ALA A 280 2.76 19.62 4.65
C ALA A 280 3.17 18.18 4.32
N VAL A 281 2.23 17.35 3.85
CA VAL A 281 2.48 15.96 3.44
C VAL A 281 3.40 15.90 2.22
N VAL A 282 3.06 16.63 1.14
CA VAL A 282 3.84 16.61 -0.11
C VAL A 282 5.24 17.17 0.10
N LEU A 283 5.38 18.25 0.87
CA LEU A 283 6.69 18.83 1.15
C LEU A 283 7.46 18.06 2.24
N GLY A 284 6.80 17.19 3.00
CA GLY A 284 7.40 16.45 4.10
C GLY A 284 7.82 17.31 5.30
N THR A 285 7.33 18.56 5.38
CA THR A 285 7.72 19.55 6.38
C THR A 285 6.52 20.09 7.15
N ARG A 286 6.77 20.59 8.37
CA ARG A 286 5.77 21.32 9.14
C ARG A 286 5.62 22.72 8.58
N LEU A 287 4.37 23.10 8.31
CA LEU A 287 4.07 24.44 7.84
C LEU A 287 4.03 25.45 9.00
N PRO A 288 4.61 26.65 8.84
CA PRO A 288 4.50 27.70 9.84
C PRO A 288 3.05 28.20 9.91
N ARG A 289 2.66 28.79 11.07
CA ARG A 289 1.30 29.34 11.28
C ARG A 289 0.86 30.30 10.18
N ARG A 290 1.78 31.08 9.60
CA ARG A 290 1.48 31.95 8.46
C ARG A 290 0.98 31.18 7.22
N CYS A 291 1.49 29.99 6.94
CA CYS A 291 0.97 29.16 5.84
C CYS A 291 -0.39 28.55 6.19
N THR A 292 -0.59 28.13 7.45
CA THR A 292 -1.83 27.45 7.86
C THR A 292 -2.98 28.39 8.22
N VAL A 293 -2.72 29.70 8.39
CA VAL A 293 -3.75 30.70 8.75
C VAL A 293 -3.84 31.83 7.73
N LEU A 294 -2.73 32.49 7.38
CA LEU A 294 -2.77 33.67 6.49
C LEU A 294 -3.16 33.31 5.06
N TRP A 295 -2.58 32.25 4.49
CA TRP A 295 -2.93 31.82 3.14
C TRP A 295 -4.44 31.51 2.98
N PRO A 296 -5.04 30.68 3.85
CA PRO A 296 -6.48 30.42 3.82
C PRO A 296 -7.34 31.66 3.96
N VAL A 297 -6.98 32.59 4.84
CA VAL A 297 -7.71 33.86 5.02
C VAL A 297 -7.65 34.69 3.74
N VAL A 298 -6.48 34.80 3.11
CA VAL A 298 -6.33 35.51 1.84
C VAL A 298 -7.11 34.81 0.72
N ALA A 299 -7.04 33.49 0.62
CA ALA A 299 -7.75 32.72 -0.39
C ALA A 299 -9.28 32.82 -0.20
N ALA A 300 -9.76 32.77 1.05
CA ALA A 300 -11.16 33.00 1.40
C ALA A 300 -11.60 34.42 1.03
N ALA A 301 -10.82 35.45 1.37
CA ALA A 301 -11.14 36.83 1.03
C ALA A 301 -11.19 37.04 -0.50
N LEU A 302 -10.20 36.49 -1.23
CA LEU A 302 -10.15 36.58 -2.69
C LEU A 302 -11.34 35.87 -3.35
N THR A 303 -11.91 34.84 -2.75
CA THR A 303 -13.02 34.06 -3.33
C THR A 303 -14.40 34.57 -2.90
N THR A 304 -14.53 34.99 -1.64
CA THR A 304 -15.80 35.43 -1.03
C THR A 304 -16.19 36.87 -1.37
N VAL A 305 -15.23 37.73 -1.72
CA VAL A 305 -15.51 39.15 -2.01
C VAL A 305 -15.98 39.39 -3.45
N PRO A 306 -15.30 38.88 -4.50
CA PRO A 306 -15.66 39.22 -5.88
C PRO A 306 -17.01 38.66 -6.34
N VAL A 307 -17.40 37.48 -5.84
CA VAL A 307 -18.64 36.82 -6.26
C VAL A 307 -19.91 37.59 -5.86
N PRO A 308 -20.11 37.99 -4.58
CA PRO A 308 -21.26 38.82 -4.22
C PRO A 308 -21.19 40.22 -4.85
N ILE A 309 -19.99 40.80 -5.05
CA ILE A 309 -19.87 42.08 -5.80
C ILE A 309 -20.37 41.90 -7.23
N PHE A 310 -19.92 40.86 -7.94
CA PHE A 310 -20.38 40.56 -9.29
C PHE A 310 -21.89 40.35 -9.34
N SER A 311 -22.45 39.58 -8.40
CA SER A 311 -23.88 39.37 -8.32
C SER A 311 -24.66 40.66 -8.07
N ALA A 312 -24.18 41.50 -7.14
CA ALA A 312 -24.81 42.79 -6.83
C ALA A 312 -24.78 43.75 -8.03
N VAL A 313 -23.68 43.76 -8.80
CA VAL A 313 -23.51 44.62 -9.97
C VAL A 313 -24.32 44.14 -11.17
N THR A 314 -24.35 42.83 -11.42
CA THR A 314 -24.99 42.27 -12.62
C THR A 314 -26.47 41.94 -12.41
N GLY A 315 -26.92 41.84 -11.15
CA GLY A 315 -28.24 41.29 -10.83
C GLY A 315 -28.38 39.80 -11.15
N ILE A 316 -27.31 39.12 -11.54
CA ILE A 316 -27.32 37.70 -11.91
C ILE A 316 -27.06 36.87 -10.65
N TYR A 317 -28.01 36.00 -10.31
CA TYR A 317 -27.86 35.03 -9.24
C TYR A 317 -28.57 33.70 -9.56
N PRO A 318 -27.97 32.53 -9.23
CA PRO A 318 -26.62 32.36 -8.72
C PRO A 318 -25.60 32.82 -9.77
N VAL A 319 -24.43 33.28 -9.32
CA VAL A 319 -23.37 33.71 -10.25
C VAL A 319 -22.98 32.49 -11.11
N PRO A 320 -23.14 32.55 -12.44
CA PRO A 320 -22.81 31.44 -13.31
C PRO A 320 -21.32 31.14 -13.18
N PHE A 321 -20.98 29.85 -13.10
CA PHE A 321 -19.61 29.40 -12.92
C PHE A 321 -18.92 29.91 -11.63
N ALA A 322 -19.66 30.36 -10.62
CA ALA A 322 -19.11 30.74 -9.31
C ALA A 322 -18.12 29.71 -8.72
N PRO A 323 -18.38 28.38 -8.81
CA PRO A 323 -17.39 27.38 -8.40
C PRO A 323 -16.10 27.47 -9.22
N MET A 324 -16.19 27.59 -10.56
CA MET A 324 -15.01 27.75 -11.42
C MET A 324 -14.25 29.03 -11.11
N SER A 325 -14.93 30.15 -10.90
CA SER A 325 -14.27 31.41 -10.56
C SER A 325 -13.57 31.30 -9.21
N ALA A 326 -14.23 30.73 -8.20
CA ALA A 326 -13.62 30.49 -6.88
C ALA A 326 -12.36 29.62 -7.01
N CYS A 327 -12.46 28.54 -7.78
CA CYS A 327 -11.36 27.63 -8.09
C CYS A 327 -10.18 28.33 -8.78
N VAL A 328 -10.44 29.13 -9.81
CA VAL A 328 -9.40 29.93 -10.51
C VAL A 328 -8.75 30.91 -9.53
N THR A 329 -9.54 31.60 -8.71
CA THR A 329 -9.02 32.52 -7.70
C THR A 329 -8.18 31.80 -6.64
N TYR A 330 -8.58 30.60 -6.21
CA TYR A 330 -7.77 29.75 -5.36
C TYR A 330 -6.42 29.42 -6.00
N MET A 331 -6.38 29.11 -7.30
CA MET A 331 -5.13 28.85 -8.02
C MET A 331 -4.19 30.06 -8.01
N PHE A 332 -4.74 31.29 -8.11
CA PHE A 332 -3.95 32.52 -8.00
C PHE A 332 -3.40 32.78 -6.59
N ALA A 333 -4.06 32.23 -5.55
CA ALA A 333 -3.54 32.30 -4.19
C ALA A 333 -2.38 31.31 -3.97
N ILE A 334 -2.25 30.23 -4.74
CA ILE A 334 -1.21 29.21 -4.46
C ILE A 334 0.22 29.75 -4.56
N PRO A 335 0.59 30.63 -5.53
CA PRO A 335 1.89 31.30 -5.49
C PRO A 335 2.21 31.97 -4.16
N LEU A 336 1.23 32.46 -3.39
CA LEU A 336 1.48 33.03 -2.07
C LEU A 336 2.05 31.99 -1.08
N LEU A 337 1.73 30.69 -1.22
CA LEU A 337 2.36 29.64 -0.40
C LEU A 337 3.88 29.61 -0.59
N TRP A 338 4.37 29.83 -1.81
CA TRP A 338 5.81 29.92 -2.07
C TRP A 338 6.50 30.98 -1.22
N TRP A 339 5.87 32.15 -1.11
CA TRP A 339 6.38 33.28 -0.34
C TRP A 339 6.31 33.03 1.16
N LEU A 340 5.23 32.39 1.62
CA LEU A 340 5.01 32.08 3.03
C LEU A 340 5.89 30.93 3.55
N LEU A 341 6.38 30.05 2.68
CA LEU A 341 7.24 28.94 3.08
C LEU A 341 8.60 29.44 3.64
N PRO A 342 9.17 28.78 4.67
CA PRO A 342 10.51 29.11 5.18
C PRO A 342 11.59 28.94 4.11
N VAL A 343 12.67 29.71 4.21
CA VAL A 343 13.79 29.66 3.24
C VAL A 343 14.52 28.32 3.35
N GLU A 344 14.58 27.75 4.54
CA GLU A 344 15.20 26.46 4.85
C GLU A 344 14.50 25.33 4.10
N THR A 345 13.16 25.36 4.06
CA THR A 345 12.36 24.40 3.30
C THR A 345 12.61 24.53 1.80
N LYS A 346 12.76 25.75 1.30
CA LYS A 346 13.00 26.03 -0.12
C LYS A 346 14.36 25.53 -0.60
N ARG A 347 15.36 25.42 0.29
CA ARG A 347 16.72 24.97 -0.03
C ARG A 347 16.87 23.45 -0.15
N ALA A 348 15.87 22.66 0.23
CA ALA A 348 15.95 21.20 0.07
C ALA A 348 16.06 20.85 -1.43
N LEU A 349 16.96 19.91 -1.76
CA LEU A 349 17.35 19.58 -3.14
C LEU A 349 16.16 19.17 -4.03
N ASP A 350 15.13 18.58 -3.43
CA ASP A 350 13.93 18.06 -4.10
C ASP A 350 12.69 18.96 -3.92
N PHE A 351 12.83 20.11 -3.22
CA PHE A 351 11.71 20.98 -2.88
C PHE A 351 10.94 21.47 -4.11
N HIS A 352 11.65 21.97 -5.13
CA HIS A 352 11.03 22.54 -6.33
C HIS A 352 10.20 21.49 -7.08
N VAL A 353 10.70 20.25 -7.14
CA VAL A 353 10.00 19.14 -7.79
C VAL A 353 8.74 18.79 -6.99
N ARG A 354 8.84 18.66 -5.66
CA ARG A 354 7.68 18.38 -4.80
C ARG A 354 6.64 19.51 -4.84
N PHE A 355 7.08 20.77 -4.81
CA PHE A 355 6.20 21.93 -4.89
C PHE A 355 5.50 22.04 -6.26
N ALA A 356 6.21 21.76 -7.35
CA ALA A 356 5.58 21.65 -8.67
C ALA A 356 4.56 20.50 -8.73
N GLY A 357 4.87 19.35 -8.11
CA GLY A 357 3.93 18.24 -7.97
C GLY A 357 2.67 18.61 -7.19
N LEU A 358 2.81 19.38 -6.10
CA LEU A 358 1.68 19.94 -5.35
C LEU A 358 0.82 20.86 -6.23
N LEU A 359 1.43 21.77 -7.00
CA LEU A 359 0.71 22.67 -7.90
C LEU A 359 -0.09 21.92 -8.95
N ILE A 360 0.54 20.95 -9.61
CA ILE A 360 -0.10 20.11 -10.63
C ILE A 360 -1.26 19.31 -10.00
N THR A 361 -1.03 18.78 -8.81
CA THR A 361 -2.06 18.04 -8.05
C THR A 361 -3.25 18.94 -7.76
N LEU A 362 -3.04 20.10 -7.14
CA LEU A 362 -4.11 21.05 -6.83
C LEU A 362 -4.84 21.52 -8.09
N PHE A 363 -4.10 21.82 -9.17
CA PHE A 363 -4.70 22.20 -10.45
C PHE A 363 -5.53 21.09 -11.06
N SER A 364 -5.04 19.85 -11.05
CA SER A 364 -5.77 18.70 -11.60
C SER A 364 -7.05 18.41 -10.83
N CYS A 365 -7.03 18.47 -9.49
CA CYS A 365 -8.23 18.39 -8.66
C CYS A 365 -9.22 19.47 -9.08
N THR A 366 -8.75 20.72 -9.11
CA THR A 366 -9.56 21.88 -9.45
C THR A 366 -10.19 21.76 -10.85
N THR A 367 -9.43 21.31 -11.84
CA THR A 367 -9.93 21.08 -13.21
C THR A 367 -10.99 19.98 -13.25
N LEU A 368 -10.76 18.88 -12.55
CA LEU A 368 -11.71 17.78 -12.47
C LEU A 368 -13.03 18.23 -11.83
N PHE A 369 -12.95 18.87 -10.67
CA PHE A 369 -14.11 19.22 -9.84
C PHE A 369 -14.85 20.45 -10.28
N CYS A 370 -14.15 21.47 -10.74
CA CYS A 370 -14.80 22.72 -11.09
C CYS A 370 -15.25 22.73 -12.55
N ILE A 371 -14.73 21.82 -13.39
CA ILE A 371 -15.05 21.76 -14.83
C ILE A 371 -15.71 20.45 -15.23
N CYS A 372 -15.02 19.31 -15.06
CA CYS A 372 -15.49 18.04 -15.60
C CYS A 372 -16.80 17.58 -14.95
N TYR A 373 -16.87 17.60 -13.61
CA TYR A 373 -18.08 17.17 -12.89
C TYR A 373 -19.31 18.05 -13.13
N PRO A 374 -19.22 19.40 -13.12
CA PRO A 374 -20.34 20.25 -13.50
C PRO A 374 -20.78 20.07 -14.96
N ALA A 375 -19.84 19.84 -15.89
CA ALA A 375 -20.16 19.54 -17.27
C ALA A 375 -20.92 18.20 -17.40
N LEU A 376 -20.46 17.16 -16.70
CA LEU A 376 -21.16 15.87 -16.62
C LEU A 376 -22.57 16.03 -16.03
N LYS A 377 -22.71 16.78 -14.93
CA LYS A 377 -24.01 17.09 -14.32
C LYS A 377 -24.95 17.77 -15.32
N THR A 378 -24.45 18.77 -16.05
CA THR A 378 -25.23 19.48 -17.08
C THR A 378 -25.67 18.53 -18.19
N GLY A 379 -24.75 17.70 -18.68
CA GLY A 379 -25.05 16.68 -19.68
C GLY A 379 -26.12 15.69 -19.20
N MET A 380 -26.09 15.31 -17.92
CA MET A 380 -27.08 14.41 -17.32
C MET A 380 -28.45 15.06 -17.19
N GLN A 381 -28.53 16.33 -16.83
CA GLN A 381 -29.81 17.07 -16.78
C GLN A 381 -30.45 17.22 -18.17
N GLN A 382 -29.65 17.22 -19.23
CA GLN A 382 -30.11 17.27 -20.62
C GLN A 382 -30.43 15.89 -21.20
N ALA A 383 -30.01 14.80 -20.53
CA ALA A 383 -30.25 13.45 -20.98
C ALA A 383 -31.74 13.07 -20.80
N LYS A 384 -32.44 12.88 -21.92
CA LYS A 384 -33.87 12.49 -21.93
C LYS A 384 -34.11 10.99 -21.83
N THR A 385 -33.09 10.17 -22.13
CA THR A 385 -33.21 8.71 -22.21
C THR A 385 -32.36 8.04 -21.13
N GLN A 386 -32.87 6.94 -20.58
CA GLN A 386 -32.20 6.17 -19.53
C GLN A 386 -30.78 5.72 -19.96
N ASP A 387 -30.61 5.30 -21.22
CA ASP A 387 -29.31 4.88 -21.75
C ASP A 387 -28.25 5.99 -21.69
N ARG A 388 -28.66 7.25 -21.88
CA ARG A 388 -27.76 8.40 -21.77
C ARG A 388 -27.38 8.66 -20.31
N CYS A 389 -28.31 8.48 -19.37
CA CYS A 389 -28.02 8.56 -17.94
C CYS A 389 -27.00 7.48 -17.53
N VAL A 390 -27.19 6.23 -17.98
CA VAL A 390 -26.25 5.13 -17.71
C VAL A 390 -24.87 5.42 -18.32
N ALA A 391 -24.80 5.87 -19.58
CA ALA A 391 -23.55 6.24 -20.22
C ALA A 391 -22.82 7.36 -19.45
N LEU A 392 -23.56 8.32 -18.90
CA LEU A 392 -22.99 9.40 -18.10
C LEU A 392 -22.53 8.95 -16.71
N ILE A 393 -23.18 7.95 -16.10
CA ILE A 393 -22.65 7.28 -14.89
C ILE A 393 -21.29 6.65 -15.20
N PHE A 394 -21.18 5.91 -16.30
CA PHE A 394 -19.90 5.33 -16.71
C PHE A 394 -18.84 6.41 -16.99
N ALA A 395 -19.23 7.53 -17.61
CA ALA A 395 -18.31 8.66 -17.80
C ALA A 395 -17.85 9.25 -16.46
N PHE A 396 -18.74 9.36 -15.47
CA PHE A 396 -18.43 9.82 -14.11
C PHE A 396 -17.39 8.91 -13.44
N LEU A 397 -17.60 7.59 -13.51
CA LEU A 397 -16.66 6.59 -12.99
C LEU A 397 -15.34 6.58 -13.76
N LEU A 398 -15.37 6.72 -15.07
CA LEU A 398 -14.16 6.74 -15.90
C LEU A 398 -13.29 7.96 -15.59
N VAL A 399 -13.89 9.13 -15.40
CA VAL A 399 -13.19 10.36 -14.99
C VAL A 399 -12.49 10.16 -13.65
N ARG A 400 -13.17 9.51 -12.70
CA ARG A 400 -12.60 9.14 -11.40
C ARG A 400 -11.43 8.16 -11.52
N VAL A 401 -11.62 7.03 -12.20
CA VAL A 401 -10.57 6.02 -12.41
C VAL A 401 -9.36 6.62 -13.14
N ALA A 402 -9.59 7.46 -14.15
CA ALA A 402 -8.53 8.17 -14.86
C ALA A 402 -7.74 9.08 -13.92
N TYR A 403 -8.42 9.78 -13.00
CA TYR A 403 -7.78 10.62 -11.99
C TYR A 403 -6.95 9.81 -10.99
N GLU A 404 -7.46 8.67 -10.52
CA GLU A 404 -6.72 7.78 -9.61
C GLU A 404 -5.46 7.21 -10.28
N ARG A 405 -5.55 6.78 -11.55
CA ARG A 405 -4.39 6.32 -12.34
C ARG A 405 -3.37 7.44 -12.56
N LEU A 406 -3.84 8.66 -12.82
CA LEU A 406 -2.99 9.82 -12.95
C LEU A 406 -2.28 10.14 -11.61
N SER A 407 -3.01 10.09 -10.51
CA SER A 407 -2.49 10.27 -9.15
C SER A 407 -1.46 9.19 -8.78
N GLU A 408 -1.67 7.95 -9.21
CA GLU A 408 -0.70 6.87 -9.03
C GLU A 408 0.60 7.18 -9.77
N ARG A 409 0.53 7.61 -11.04
CA ARG A 409 1.70 8.06 -11.80
C ARG A 409 2.42 9.22 -11.12
N PHE A 410 1.68 10.16 -10.55
CA PHE A 410 2.27 11.27 -9.80
C PHE A 410 2.93 10.81 -8.50
N SER A 411 2.34 9.88 -7.76
CA SER A 411 2.93 9.35 -6.54
C SER A 411 4.26 8.63 -6.77
N ARG A 412 4.43 7.97 -7.93
CA ARG A 412 5.72 7.36 -8.31
C ARG A 412 6.82 8.43 -8.46
N LYS A 413 6.46 9.65 -8.84
CA LYS A 413 7.41 10.77 -9.04
C LYS A 413 7.62 11.62 -7.79
N PHE A 414 6.57 11.86 -7.01
CA PHE A 414 6.58 12.81 -5.89
C PHE A 414 6.60 12.17 -4.50
N GLY A 415 6.52 10.84 -4.44
CA GLY A 415 6.60 10.07 -3.21
C GLY A 415 5.30 9.30 -2.91
N PRO A 416 5.41 8.19 -2.16
CA PRO A 416 4.27 7.30 -1.89
C PRO A 416 3.14 7.98 -1.12
N ASP A 417 3.44 9.00 -0.31
CA ASP A 417 2.45 9.70 0.52
C ASP A 417 1.54 10.66 -0.25
N VAL A 418 1.86 10.94 -1.52
CA VAL A 418 1.01 11.77 -2.38
C VAL A 418 -0.25 11.02 -2.80
N LEU A 419 -0.17 9.69 -3.02
CA LEU A 419 -1.33 8.92 -3.49
C LEU A 419 -2.48 8.91 -2.49
N PRO A 420 -2.28 8.56 -1.20
CA PRO A 420 -3.39 8.53 -0.25
C PRO A 420 -4.03 9.90 -0.06
N ALA A 421 -3.21 10.96 -0.07
CA ALA A 421 -3.72 12.32 -0.01
C ALA A 421 -4.57 12.60 -1.26
N THR A 422 -4.02 12.52 -2.46
CA THR A 422 -4.77 12.76 -3.71
C THR A 422 -6.02 11.92 -3.91
N VAL A 423 -6.01 10.65 -3.49
CA VAL A 423 -7.20 9.78 -3.53
C VAL A 423 -8.25 10.22 -2.54
N PHE A 424 -7.88 10.50 -1.29
CA PHE A 424 -8.82 11.03 -0.29
C PHE A 424 -9.47 12.32 -0.80
N ILE A 425 -8.67 13.15 -1.46
CA ILE A 425 -9.11 14.39 -2.05
C ILE A 425 -10.13 14.17 -3.15
N ALA A 426 -9.80 13.27 -4.07
CA ALA A 426 -10.66 12.93 -5.16
C ALA A 426 -11.99 12.36 -4.66
N GLU A 427 -11.94 11.49 -3.66
CA GLU A 427 -13.10 10.91 -2.99
C GLU A 427 -13.99 11.99 -2.40
N LEU A 428 -13.44 12.88 -1.57
CA LEU A 428 -14.23 13.95 -0.94
C LEU A 428 -15.01 14.75 -1.98
N MET A 429 -14.31 15.16 -3.01
CA MET A 429 -14.88 16.04 -4.03
C MET A 429 -15.83 15.27 -4.96
N TYR A 430 -15.55 14.00 -5.24
CA TYR A 430 -16.46 13.06 -5.91
C TYR A 430 -17.77 12.93 -5.12
N GLN A 431 -17.69 12.72 -3.81
CA GLN A 431 -18.85 12.60 -2.92
C GLN A 431 -19.69 13.88 -2.91
N MET A 432 -19.06 15.06 -2.89
CA MET A 432 -19.78 16.33 -3.00
C MET A 432 -20.48 16.49 -4.36
N ALA A 433 -19.79 16.14 -5.45
CA ALA A 433 -20.38 16.16 -6.79
C ALA A 433 -21.55 15.17 -6.90
N MET A 434 -21.39 13.97 -6.34
CA MET A 434 -22.41 12.93 -6.28
C MET A 434 -23.62 13.38 -5.44
N CYS A 435 -23.43 13.97 -4.25
CA CYS A 435 -24.54 14.52 -3.46
C CYS A 435 -25.34 15.58 -4.23
N SER A 436 -24.62 16.50 -4.88
CA SER A 436 -25.24 17.52 -5.74
C SER A 436 -25.98 16.91 -6.93
N PHE A 437 -25.49 15.76 -7.41
CA PHE A 437 -26.09 15.02 -8.51
C PHE A 437 -27.35 14.26 -8.08
N LEU A 438 -27.28 13.50 -6.98
CA LEU A 438 -28.38 12.72 -6.41
C LEU A 438 -29.58 13.62 -6.10
N GLY A 439 -29.36 14.86 -5.62
CA GLY A 439 -30.43 15.83 -5.39
C GLY A 439 -31.17 16.29 -6.65
N SER A 440 -30.65 16.01 -7.85
CA SER A 440 -31.29 16.34 -9.13
C SER A 440 -31.89 15.13 -9.87
N LEU A 441 -31.70 13.93 -9.33
CA LEU A 441 -32.21 12.71 -9.94
C LEU A 441 -33.72 12.57 -9.73
N ARG A 442 -34.42 12.19 -10.81
CA ARG A 442 -35.85 11.82 -10.76
C ARG A 442 -36.08 10.31 -10.82
N ASP A 443 -35.08 9.56 -11.29
CA ASP A 443 -35.16 8.11 -11.48
C ASP A 443 -34.47 7.37 -10.32
N TRP A 444 -35.25 6.57 -9.60
CA TRP A 444 -34.78 5.75 -8.48
C TRP A 444 -33.79 4.65 -8.89
N THR A 445 -33.85 4.17 -10.12
CA THR A 445 -32.94 3.15 -10.64
C THR A 445 -31.54 3.72 -10.82
N VAL A 446 -31.44 4.92 -11.38
CA VAL A 446 -30.17 5.65 -11.53
C VAL A 446 -29.59 6.00 -10.16
N PHE A 447 -30.44 6.45 -9.23
CA PHE A 447 -30.07 6.71 -7.84
C PHE A 447 -29.50 5.45 -7.18
N GLY A 448 -30.23 4.34 -7.21
CA GLY A 448 -29.82 3.09 -6.57
C GLY A 448 -28.53 2.53 -7.18
N THR A 449 -28.36 2.65 -8.50
CA THR A 449 -27.13 2.22 -9.19
C THR A 449 -25.92 3.01 -8.72
N LEU A 450 -26.00 4.34 -8.66
CA LEU A 450 -24.90 5.18 -8.22
C LEU A 450 -24.50 4.93 -6.77
N VAL A 451 -25.49 4.86 -5.87
CA VAL A 451 -25.25 4.54 -4.46
C VAL A 451 -24.62 3.14 -4.32
N SER A 452 -25.07 2.16 -5.10
CA SER A 452 -24.51 0.80 -5.05
C SER A 452 -23.06 0.77 -5.51
N VAL A 453 -22.73 1.46 -6.61
CA VAL A 453 -21.34 1.54 -7.10
C VAL A 453 -20.44 2.21 -6.06
N ASP A 454 -20.90 3.33 -5.48
CA ASP A 454 -20.16 4.05 -4.45
C ASP A 454 -19.91 3.20 -3.19
N VAL A 455 -20.92 2.48 -2.72
CA VAL A 455 -20.78 1.57 -1.58
C VAL A 455 -19.81 0.43 -1.89
N LEU A 456 -19.92 -0.19 -3.06
CA LEU A 456 -19.01 -1.27 -3.47
C LEU A 456 -17.55 -0.80 -3.56
N GLU A 457 -17.35 0.41 -4.06
CA GLU A 457 -16.04 1.04 -4.16
C GLU A 457 -15.44 1.32 -2.77
N ASN A 458 -16.22 1.93 -1.86
CA ASN A 458 -15.79 2.16 -0.48
C ASN A 458 -15.51 0.85 0.28
N LEU A 459 -16.32 -0.20 0.05
CA LEU A 459 -16.06 -1.53 0.61
C LEU A 459 -14.78 -2.15 0.05
N TYR A 460 -14.49 -1.97 -1.24
CA TYR A 460 -13.25 -2.40 -1.85
C TYR A 460 -12.04 -1.68 -1.23
N TYR A 461 -12.12 -0.37 -1.00
CA TYR A 461 -11.07 0.37 -0.30
C TYR A 461 -10.86 -0.10 1.13
N LEU A 462 -11.95 -0.33 1.87
CA LEU A 462 -11.88 -0.86 3.23
C LEU A 462 -11.26 -2.26 3.26
N TYR A 463 -11.61 -3.13 2.30
CA TYR A 463 -11.02 -4.45 2.14
C TYR A 463 -9.51 -4.36 1.86
N CYS A 464 -9.09 -3.49 0.94
CA CYS A 464 -7.67 -3.27 0.64
C CYS A 464 -6.91 -2.78 1.88
N PHE A 465 -7.48 -1.83 2.62
CA PHE A 465 -6.91 -1.32 3.86
C PHE A 465 -6.76 -2.41 4.92
N CYS A 466 -7.79 -3.23 5.13
CA CYS A 466 -7.76 -4.32 6.10
C CYS A 466 -6.73 -5.41 5.74
N ARG A 467 -6.58 -5.72 4.45
CA ARG A 467 -5.62 -6.73 3.97
C ARG A 467 -4.16 -6.29 4.15
N GLN A 468 -3.92 -4.98 4.15
CA GLN A 468 -2.56 -4.42 4.17
C GLN A 468 -1.94 -4.25 5.54
N GLN A 469 -2.64 -4.52 6.64
CA GLN A 469 -2.04 -4.48 7.97
C GLN A 469 -1.33 -5.80 8.29
N PRO A 470 -0.02 -5.95 8.06
CA PRO A 470 0.64 -7.25 8.10
C PRO A 470 1.05 -7.67 9.52
N GLY A 471 0.76 -6.86 10.56
CA GLY A 471 1.37 -7.06 11.88
C GLY A 471 0.52 -6.71 13.11
N VAL A 472 -0.75 -6.31 12.95
CA VAL A 472 -1.58 -6.00 14.12
C VAL A 472 -2.17 -7.27 14.75
N ARG A 473 -2.39 -8.33 13.97
CA ARG A 473 -2.92 -9.60 14.50
C ARG A 473 -1.96 -10.31 15.45
N THR A 474 -0.65 -10.17 15.28
CA THR A 474 0.34 -10.87 16.12
C THR A 474 0.56 -10.21 17.48
N ARG A 475 0.28 -8.91 17.63
CA ARG A 475 0.51 -8.20 18.92
C ARG A 475 -0.65 -8.28 19.91
N LEU A 476 -1.89 -8.50 19.47
CA LEU A 476 -3.04 -8.58 20.39
C LEU A 476 -3.11 -9.91 21.15
N SER A 477 -2.47 -10.96 20.65
CA SER A 477 -2.42 -12.28 21.31
C SER A 477 -1.31 -12.38 22.38
N GLY A 478 -0.33 -11.47 22.39
CA GLY A 478 0.81 -11.49 23.32
C GLY A 478 0.67 -10.61 24.57
N ALA A 479 -0.43 -9.86 24.70
CA ALA A 479 -0.64 -8.93 25.82
C ALA A 479 -1.40 -9.54 27.02
N SER A 480 -1.62 -10.86 27.03
CA SER A 480 -2.16 -11.56 28.20
C SER A 480 -1.02 -12.26 28.95
N THR A 481 -0.87 -11.94 30.24
CA THR A 481 0.00 -12.57 31.24
C THR A 481 1.51 -12.26 31.20
N ARG A 482 1.90 -11.01 31.49
CA ARG A 482 3.05 -10.80 32.38
C ARG A 482 2.54 -10.38 33.75
N GLY A 483 2.29 -11.42 34.54
CA GLY A 483 2.05 -11.31 35.97
C GLY A 483 3.23 -10.62 36.64
N ARG A 484 2.87 -9.67 37.48
CA ARG A 484 3.70 -8.90 38.40
C ARG A 484 4.30 -9.87 39.42
N GLY A 485 5.52 -10.33 39.19
CA GLY A 485 6.36 -10.96 40.21
C GLY A 485 7.37 -9.93 40.70
N SER A 486 7.17 -9.37 41.88
CA SER A 486 8.25 -8.70 42.62
C SER A 486 9.18 -9.79 43.16
N GLY A 487 10.47 -9.62 42.94
CA GLY A 487 11.50 -10.51 43.44
C GLY A 487 12.81 -9.73 43.37
N ASP A 488 13.24 -9.28 44.54
CA ASP A 488 14.41 -8.47 44.78
C ASP A 488 15.68 -9.14 44.25
N LEU A 489 16.54 -8.35 43.60
CA LEU A 489 17.96 -8.64 43.52
C LEU A 489 18.73 -7.33 43.40
N GLU A 490 19.11 -6.84 44.57
CA GLU A 490 20.30 -6.00 44.78
C GLU A 490 21.52 -6.71 44.18
N VAL A 491 22.27 -6.05 43.29
CA VAL A 491 23.72 -6.20 43.21
C VAL A 491 24.36 -4.85 42.86
N ALA A 492 24.89 -4.24 43.91
CA ALA A 492 26.11 -3.44 44.03
C ALA A 492 26.69 -2.66 42.83
N ASP A 493 26.82 -1.36 43.08
CA ASP A 493 27.83 -0.44 42.57
C ASP A 493 29.26 -0.99 42.60
N ALA A 494 30.03 -0.70 41.55
CA ALA A 494 31.48 -0.49 41.61
C ALA A 494 31.95 0.45 40.48
N SER A 495 31.96 1.74 40.81
CA SER A 495 33.07 2.68 40.65
C SER A 495 33.92 2.71 39.36
N THR A 496 33.92 3.90 38.76
CA THR A 496 35.09 4.70 38.33
C THR A 496 36.03 4.18 37.24
N GLY A 497 36.16 4.99 36.17
CA GLY A 497 37.30 4.95 35.26
C GLY A 497 37.12 5.92 34.10
N GLY A 498 37.60 7.16 34.29
CA GLY A 498 37.56 8.19 33.27
C GLY A 498 38.64 8.09 32.20
N CYS A 499 38.61 9.11 31.35
CA CYS A 499 39.65 9.64 30.46
C CYS A 499 39.73 9.19 28.99
N SER A 500 39.76 10.26 28.19
CA SER A 500 40.54 10.50 26.96
C SER A 500 40.07 9.92 25.62
N ALA A 501 39.56 10.84 24.80
CA ALA A 501 39.79 10.88 23.35
C ALA A 501 41.30 10.85 23.03
N PRO A 502 41.68 10.45 21.80
CA PRO A 502 42.29 11.47 20.96
C PRO A 502 41.93 11.44 19.46
N ALA A 503 42.33 12.54 18.86
CA ALA A 503 42.32 13.00 17.49
C ALA A 503 42.91 12.06 16.42
N PHE A 504 42.32 12.15 15.22
CA PHE A 504 42.97 12.53 13.95
C PHE A 504 44.45 12.13 13.74
N CYS A 505 44.70 11.21 12.78
CA CYS A 505 45.76 11.39 11.77
C CYS A 505 45.60 10.47 10.55
N GLN A 506 46.22 10.92 9.47
CA GLN A 506 46.09 10.56 8.07
C GLN A 506 46.90 9.32 7.63
N SER A 507 46.57 8.84 6.43
CA SER A 507 47.42 8.24 5.38
C SER A 507 48.19 6.95 5.69
N VAL A 508 47.80 5.85 5.03
CA VAL A 508 48.40 5.38 3.76
C VAL A 508 47.27 4.89 2.86
#